data_AF-A0A424PIK8-F1
#
_entry.id   AF-A0A424PIK8-F1
#
_cell.length_a   1.000
_cell.length_b   1.000
_cell.length_c   1.000
_cell.angle_alpha   90.00
_cell.angle_beta   90.00
_cell.angle_gamma   90.00
#
_symmetry.space_group_name_H-M   'P 1'
#
loop_
_entity.id
_entity.type
_entity.pdbx_description
1 polymer ?
#
loop_
_entity_poly.entity_id
_entity_poly.type
_entity_poly.pdbx_seq_one_letter_code
_entity_poly.pdbx_strand_id
1 'polypeptide(L)' 'MDCSSKKKQYYTEDEAAEALIRSHIRFARPALSYYLCEECAQFHLTSRGPQHPLLDQPEVVERIHNEQQSQDWSHRLGRK' A
#
# COMPACT_ATOMS: atom_id res chain seq x y z
N MET A 1 6.97 -14.65 14.59
CA MET A 1 8.36 -14.36 14.19
C MET A 1 8.46 -12.86 13.98
N ASP A 2 9.11 -12.17 14.90
CA ASP A 2 9.28 -10.72 14.81
C ASP A 2 10.43 -10.42 13.86
N CYS A 3 10.12 -9.85 12.69
CA CYS A 3 11.13 -9.25 11.85
C CYS A 3 11.75 -8.06 12.61
N SER A 4 13.08 -7.96 12.61
CA SER A 4 13.85 -6.86 13.20
C SER A 4 13.36 -5.48 12.73
N SER A 5 12.82 -5.40 11.51
CA SER A 5 12.27 -4.19 10.93
C SER A 5 10.98 -3.70 11.60
N LYS A 6 10.27 -4.51 12.40
CA LYS A 6 8.95 -4.20 13.01
C LYS A 6 7.88 -3.73 12.01
N LYS A 7 8.11 -3.94 10.72
CA LYS A 7 7.17 -3.61 9.64
C LYS A 7 6.05 -4.64 9.60
N LYS A 8 4.91 -4.25 9.02
CA LYS A 8 3.84 -5.18 8.69
C LYS A 8 4.35 -6.26 7.75
N GLN A 9 4.01 -7.50 8.05
CA GLN A 9 4.36 -8.71 7.31
C GLN A 9 3.16 -9.12 6.46
N TYR A 10 3.41 -9.47 5.21
CA TYR A 10 2.43 -10.05 4.29
C TYR A 10 2.96 -11.40 3.79
N TYR A 11 2.09 -12.40 3.74
CA TYR A 11 2.50 -13.79 3.51
C TYR A 11 2.60 -14.13 2.03
N THR A 12 1.82 -13.43 1.21
CA THR A 12 1.78 -13.61 -0.24
C THR A 12 2.09 -12.31 -0.96
N GLU A 13 2.51 -12.44 -2.22
CA GLU A 13 2.75 -11.27 -3.07
C GLU A 13 1.45 -10.50 -3.34
N ASP A 14 0.33 -11.19 -3.56
CA ASP A 14 -1.00 -10.58 -3.70
C ASP A 14 -1.38 -9.73 -2.48
N GLU A 15 -1.14 -10.23 -1.26
CA GLU A 15 -1.39 -9.45 -0.04
C GLU A 15 -0.51 -8.19 0.03
N ALA A 16 0.76 -8.30 -0.36
CA ALA A 16 1.69 -7.18 -0.38
C ALA A 16 1.31 -6.14 -1.43
N ALA A 17 0.89 -6.59 -2.63
CA ALA A 17 0.39 -5.75 -3.71
C ALA A 17 -0.88 -5.02 -3.30
N GLU A 18 -1.87 -5.72 -2.77
CA GLU A 18 -3.11 -5.09 -2.27
C GLU A 18 -2.82 -4.11 -1.13
N ALA A 19 -1.88 -4.44 -0.23
CA ALA A 19 -1.46 -3.52 0.82
C ALA A 19 -0.74 -2.28 0.28
N LEU A 20 0.02 -2.40 -0.81
CA LEU A 20 0.66 -1.28 -1.49
C LEU A 20 -0.38 -0.33 -2.11
N ILE A 21 -1.43 -0.86 -2.75
CA ILE A 21 -2.56 -0.07 -3.27
C ILE A 21 -3.27 0.66 -2.11
N ARG A 22 -3.63 -0.07 -1.04
CA ARG A 22 -4.27 0.50 0.15
C ARG A 22 -3.44 1.59 0.81
N SER A 23 -2.11 1.46 0.77
CA SER A 23 -1.21 2.49 1.26
C SER A 23 -1.40 3.81 0.49
N HIS A 24 -1.54 3.75 -0.84
CA HIS A 24 -1.76 4.93 -1.69
C HIS A 24 -3.13 5.56 -1.45
N ILE A 25 -4.14 4.75 -1.17
CA ILE A 25 -5.47 5.27 -0.85
C ILE A 25 -5.46 6.03 0.48
N ARG A 26 -4.83 5.47 1.51
CA ARG A 26 -4.97 5.97 2.89
C ARG A 26 -3.98 7.06 3.30
N PHE A 27 -2.75 7.03 2.78
CA PHE A 27 -1.66 7.84 3.30
C PHE A 27 -1.15 8.86 2.29
N ALA A 28 -0.92 10.09 2.74
CA ALA A 28 -0.31 11.14 1.92
C ALA A 28 1.16 10.85 1.53
N ARG A 29 1.84 9.99 2.29
CA ARG A 29 3.20 9.49 1.99
C ARG A 29 3.16 7.96 1.91
N PRO A 30 2.69 7.40 0.78
CA PRO A 30 2.53 5.96 0.65
C PRO A 30 3.87 5.24 0.46
N ALA A 31 3.86 3.92 0.63
CA ALA A 31 4.95 3.07 0.20
C ALA A 31 5.03 3.08 -1.33
N LEU A 32 6.23 2.95 -1.91
CA LEU A 32 6.46 2.94 -3.35
C LEU A 32 6.55 1.53 -3.92
N SER A 33 6.97 0.56 -3.11
CA SER A 33 7.16 -0.83 -3.52
C SER A 33 7.10 -1.79 -2.33
N TYR A 34 7.29 -3.08 -2.58
CA TYR A 34 7.46 -4.13 -1.57
C TYR A 34 8.66 -5.02 -1.89
N TYR A 35 9.18 -5.72 -0.89
CA TYR A 35 10.29 -6.67 -1.04
C TYR A 35 10.07 -7.89 -0.14
N LEU A 36 10.63 -9.03 -0.55
CA LEU A 36 10.71 -10.22 0.29
C LEU A 36 11.86 -10.07 1.28
N CYS A 37 11.57 -10.21 2.57
CA CYS A 37 12.56 -10.11 3.63
C CYS A 37 13.34 -11.41 3.80
N GLU A 38 14.66 -11.35 3.76
CA GLU A 38 15.53 -12.52 3.94
C GLU A 38 15.53 -13.05 5.39
N GLU A 39 15.21 -12.21 6.38
CA GLU A 39 15.21 -12.61 7.80
C GLU A 39 13.95 -13.36 8.22
N CYS A 40 12.78 -12.96 7.71
CA CYS A 40 11.48 -13.54 8.11
C CYS A 40 10.74 -14.25 6.98
N ALA A 41 11.28 -14.23 5.76
CA ALA A 41 10.65 -14.76 4.55
C ALA A 41 9.24 -14.22 4.29
N GLN A 42 8.94 -12.99 4.77
CA GLN A 42 7.67 -12.30 4.55
C GLN A 42 7.87 -11.06 3.68
N PHE A 43 6.80 -10.60 3.04
CA PHE A 43 6.81 -9.37 2.27
C PHE A 43 6.65 -8.13 3.16
N HIS A 44 7.38 -7.08 2.82
CA HIS A 44 7.35 -5.79 3.49
C HIS A 44 7.24 -4.64 2.50
N LEU A 45 6.42 -3.64 2.86
CA LEU A 45 6.36 -2.39 2.11
C LEU A 45 7.61 -1.53 2.35
N THR A 46 7.99 -0.77 1.33
CA THR A 46 9.09 0.19 1.34
C THR A 46 8.71 1.48 0.62
N SER A 47 9.11 2.61 1.19
CA SER A 47 9.03 3.93 0.55
C SER A 47 10.34 4.33 -0.14
N ARG A 48 11.29 3.39 -0.25
CA ARG A 48 12.60 3.61 -0.88
C ARG A 48 12.66 2.86 -2.21
N GLY A 49 13.38 3.45 -3.16
CA GLY A 49 13.62 2.84 -4.47
C GLY A 49 12.59 3.24 -5.52
N PRO A 50 12.60 2.57 -6.69
CA PRO A 50 11.65 2.83 -7.76
C PRO A 50 10.24 2.41 -7.37
N GLN A 51 9.25 3.09 -7.97
CA GLN A 51 7.85 2.73 -7.84
C GLN A 51 7.59 1.35 -8.46
N HIS A 52 6.75 0.55 -7.81
CA HIS A 52 6.35 -0.76 -8.32
C HIS A 52 5.47 -0.58 -9.57
N PRO A 53 5.72 -1.31 -10.68
CA PRO A 53 4.98 -1.14 -11.95
C PRO A 53 3.46 -1.33 -11.83
N LEU A 54 3.02 -2.06 -10.81
CA LEU A 54 1.60 -2.24 -10.49
C LEU A 54 0.87 -0.90 -10.26
N LEU A 55 1.58 0.11 -9.75
CA LEU A 55 1.01 1.43 -9.47
C LEU A 55 0.87 2.29 -10.74
N ASP A 56 1.52 1.90 -11.83
CA ASP A 56 1.40 2.57 -13.12
C ASP A 56 0.30 1.95 -13.99
N GLN A 57 -0.31 0.85 -13.55
CA GLN A 57 -1.41 0.22 -14.27
C GLN A 57 -2.66 1.11 -14.20
N PRO A 58 -3.31 1.41 -15.35
CA PRO A 58 -4.41 2.37 -15.41
C PRO A 58 -5.58 1.96 -14.51
N GLU A 59 -5.89 0.66 -14.44
CA GLU A 59 -6.94 0.10 -13.58
C GLU A 59 -6.67 0.34 -12.10
N VAL A 60 -5.41 0.23 -11.67
CA VAL A 60 -4.99 0.45 -10.29
C VAL A 60 -5.02 1.94 -9.96
N VAL A 61 -4.55 2.79 -10.86
CA VAL A 61 -4.58 4.26 -10.70
C VAL A 61 -6.01 4.77 -10.56
N GLU A 62 -6.90 4.31 -11.44
CA GLU A 62 -8.32 4.66 -11.40
C GLU A 62 -8.96 4.21 -10.07
N ARG A 63 -8.68 2.98 -9.64
CA ARG A 63 -9.15 2.46 -8.35
C ARG A 63 -8.68 3.32 -7.19
N ILE A 64 -7.39 3.65 -7.11
CA ILE A 64 -6.83 4.49 -6.04
C ILE A 64 -7.54 5.83 -5.99
N HIS A 65 -7.71 6.49 -7.13
CA HIS A 65 -8.34 7.80 -7.21
C HIS A 65 -9.81 7.75 -6.78
N ASN A 66 -10.57 6.77 -7.26
CA ASN A 66 -11.99 6.60 -6.91
C ASN A 66 -12.17 6.34 -5.40
N GLU A 67 -11.35 5.48 -4.81
CA GLU A 67 -11.41 5.19 -3.38
C GLU A 67 -11.00 6.41 -2.53
N GLN A 68 -9.98 7.17 -2.94
CA GLN A 68 -9.58 8.42 -2.27
C GLN A 68 -10.72 9.45 -2.26
N GLN A 69 -11.38 9.66 -3.41
CA GLN A 69 -12.52 10.58 -3.50
C GLN A 69 -13.68 10.15 -2.60
N SER A 70 -14.00 8.85 -2.58
CA SER A 70 -15.04 8.31 -1.70
C SER A 70 -14.73 8.54 -0.21
N GLN A 71 -13.46 8.38 0.20
CA GLN A 71 -13.04 8.64 1.58
C GLN A 71 -13.12 10.12 1.93
N ASP A 72 -12.69 11.00 1.03
CA ASP A 72 -12.77 12.45 1.22
C ASP A 72 -14.22 12.93 1.36
N TRP A 73 -15.13 12.43 0.52
CA TRP A 73 -16.56 12.73 0.62
C TRP A 73 -17.17 12.23 1.92
N SER A 74 -16.83 10.99 2.32
CA SER A 74 -17.26 10.43 3.59
C SER A 74 -16.80 11.28 4.78
N HIS A 75 -15.57 11.79 4.74
CA HIS A 75 -15.03 12.66 5.78
C HIS A 75 -15.67 14.05 5.79
N ARG A 76 -16.03 14.60 4.61
CA ARG A 76 -16.73 15.89 4.49
C ARG A 76 -18.19 15.81 4.96
N LEU A 77 -18.90 14.75 4.60
CA LEU A 77 -20.32 14.56 4.92
C LEU A 77 -20.56 13.99 6.33
N GLY A 78 -19.59 13.26 6.88
CA GLY A 78 -19.66 12.66 8.22
C GLY A 78 -19.33 13.62 9.37
N ARG A 79 -18.89 14.85 9.08
CA ARG A 79 -18.75 15.91 10.08
C ARG A 79 -20.12 16.57 10.32
N LYS A 80 -20.92 15.95 11.19
CA LYS A 80 -22.14 16.54 11.77
C LYS A 80 -22.02 16.59 13.29
#